data_AF-A0A4Y8I6D4-F1
#
_entry.id   AF-A0A4Y8I6D4-F1
#
_cell.length_a   1.000
_cell.length_b   1.000
_cell.length_c   1.000
_cell.angle_alpha   90.00
_cell.angle_beta   90.00
_cell.angle_gamma   90.00
#
_symmetry.space_group_name_H-M   'P 1'
#
loop_
_entity.id
_entity.type
_entity.pdbx_description
1 polymer ?
#
loop_
_entity_poly.entity_id
_entity_poly.type
_entity_poly.pdbx_seq_one_letter_code
_entity_poly.pdbx_strand_id
1 'polypeptide(L)' 'MICIFLFAAKELGTKPEDCAVVEDAEAGIEAALAGNMLPIGIGPEERAGKARYRFEKIGDITLNKLLKIINFK' A
#
# COMPACT_ATOMS: atom_id res chain seq x y z
N MET A 1 1.85 6.64 11.48
CA MET A 1 2.27 6.55 10.07
C MET A 1 1.43 7.42 9.14
N ILE A 2 0.10 7.51 9.25
CA ILE A 2 -0.77 8.18 8.26
C ILE A 2 -0.31 9.56 7.77
N CYS A 3 0.17 10.43 8.68
CA CYS A 3 0.62 11.78 8.32
C CYS A 3 1.79 11.77 7.33
N ILE A 4 2.68 10.78 7.37
CA ILE A 4 3.82 10.69 6.44
C ILE A 4 3.35 10.34 5.03
N PHE A 5 2.34 9.47 4.91
CA PHE A 5 1.80 9.07 3.61
C PHE A 5 1.02 10.22 2.97
N LEU A 6 0.18 10.91 3.76
CA LEU A 6 -0.54 12.09 3.26
C LEU A 6 0.43 13.21 2.83
N PHE A 7 1.53 13.39 3.57
CA PHE A 7 2.59 14.31 3.17
C PHE A 7 3.25 13.88 1.85
N ALA A 8 3.61 12.61 1.71
CA ALA A 8 4.19 12.09 0.47
C ALA A 8 3.26 12.26 -0.74
N ALA A 9 1.97 11.97 -0.58
CA ALA A 9 0.97 12.19 -1.63
C ALA A 9 0.89 13.67 -2.05
N LYS A 10 0.93 14.58 -1.07
CA LYS A 10 0.95 16.03 -1.31
C LYS A 10 2.21 16.46 -2.08
N GLU A 11 3.39 15.99 -1.69
CA GLU A 11 4.65 16.33 -2.37
C GLU A 11 4.68 15.79 -3.82
N LEU A 12 4.03 14.66 -4.07
CA LEU A 12 3.85 14.09 -5.41
C LEU A 12 2.71 14.74 -6.21
N GLY A 13 1.93 15.64 -5.62
CA GLY A 13 0.78 16.28 -6.26
C GLY A 13 -0.34 15.31 -6.62
N THR A 14 -0.43 14.17 -5.93
CA THR A 14 -1.43 13.13 -6.16
C THR A 14 -2.44 13.06 -5.02
N LYS A 15 -3.62 12.52 -5.27
CA LYS A 15 -4.59 12.26 -4.21
C LYS A 15 -4.20 10.98 -3.46
N PRO A 16 -4.49 10.88 -2.15
CA PRO A 16 -4.27 9.65 -1.39
C PRO A 16 -4.94 8.41 -2.00
N GLU A 17 -6.13 8.57 -2.58
CA GLU A 17 -6.88 7.49 -3.25
C GLU A 17 -6.20 6.94 -4.51
N ASP A 18 -5.28 7.72 -5.10
CA ASP A 18 -4.47 7.34 -6.25
C ASP A 18 -3.08 6.78 -5.83
N CYS A 19 -2.84 6.62 -4.52
CA CYS A 19 -1.60 6.08 -3.99
C CYS A 19 -1.73 4.61 -3.57
N ALA A 20 -0.66 3.85 -3.83
CA ALA A 20 -0.43 2.55 -3.22
C ALA A 20 0.71 2.63 -2.19
N VAL A 21 0.52 2.00 -1.03
CA VAL A 21 1.49 1.92 0.06
C VAL A 21 1.98 0.48 0.16
N VAL A 22 3.28 0.25 -0.04
CA VAL A 22 3.90 -1.06 0.15
C VAL A 22 4.47 -1.13 1.56
N GLU A 23 4.05 -2.10 2.36
CA GLU A 23 4.42 -2.16 3.77
C GLU A 23 4.46 -3.57 4.38
N ASP A 24 5.34 -3.79 5.37
CA ASP A 24 5.54 -5.09 6.05
C ASP A 24 5.10 -5.13 7.53
N ALA A 25 4.56 -4.03 8.04
CA ALA A 25 4.07 -3.89 9.40
C ALA A 25 2.58 -3.50 9.49
N GLU A 26 1.89 -4.04 10.49
CA GLU A 26 0.46 -3.84 10.71
C GLU A 26 0.11 -2.35 10.87
N ALA A 27 0.87 -1.60 11.67
CA ALA A 27 0.62 -0.18 11.93
C ALA A 27 0.72 0.69 10.67
N GLY A 28 1.58 0.31 9.71
CA GLY A 28 1.70 1.04 8.44
C GLY A 28 0.55 0.70 7.48
N ILE A 29 0.08 -0.56 7.48
CA ILE A 29 -1.10 -0.98 6.71
C ILE A 29 -2.36 -0.28 7.21
N GLU A 30 -2.58 -0.23 8.52
CA GLU A 30 -3.72 0.49 9.11
C GLU A 30 -3.68 1.97 8.78
N ALA A 31 -2.49 2.57 8.77
CA ALA A 31 -2.32 3.96 8.39
C ALA A 31 -2.62 4.22 6.91
N ALA A 32 -2.27 3.30 6.01
CA ALA A 32 -2.61 3.40 4.59
C ALA A 32 -4.13 3.32 4.39
N LEU A 33 -4.81 2.39 5.06
CA LEU A 33 -6.27 2.27 5.06
C LEU A 33 -6.94 3.55 5.58
N ALA A 34 -6.49 4.06 6.73
CA ALA A 34 -7.02 5.29 7.31
C ALA A 34 -6.74 6.53 6.43
N GLY A 35 -5.69 6.50 5.61
CA GLY A 35 -5.36 7.53 4.62
C GLY A 35 -6.13 7.40 3.30
N ASN A 36 -7.07 6.47 3.18
CA ASN A 36 -7.77 6.13 1.94
C ASN A 36 -6.83 5.75 0.78
N MET A 37 -5.68 5.15 1.10
CA MET A 37 -4.71 4.66 0.12
C MET A 37 -4.87 3.14 -0.08
N LEU A 38 -4.27 2.60 -1.13
CA LEU A 38 -4.23 1.15 -1.36
C LEU A 38 -3.08 0.48 -0.60
N PRO A 39 -3.32 -0.29 0.49
CA PRO A 39 -2.26 -1.05 1.15
C PRO A 39 -1.89 -2.33 0.39
N ILE A 40 -0.58 -2.51 0.20
CA ILE A 40 0.07 -3.71 -0.35
C ILE A 40 1.01 -4.25 0.73
N GLY A 41 0.62 -5.36 1.33
CA GLY A 41 1.33 -6.00 2.43
C GLY A 41 2.45 -6.92 1.95
N ILE A 42 3.58 -6.95 2.66
CA ILE A 42 4.68 -7.91 2.46
C ILE A 42 4.88 -8.75 3.72
N GLY A 43 4.94 -10.08 3.56
CA GLY A 43 5.28 -11.00 4.62
C GLY A 43 4.06 -11.75 5.20
N PRO A 44 4.17 -12.26 6.45
CA PRO A 44 3.19 -13.18 7.02
C PRO A 44 1.84 -12.50 7.29
N GLU A 45 0.77 -13.29 7.31
CA GLU A 45 -0.61 -12.82 7.52
C GLU A 45 -0.78 -12.07 8.84
N GLU A 46 -0.07 -12.47 9.89
CA GLU A 46 -0.09 -11.80 11.20
C GLU A 46 0.28 -10.31 11.12
N ARG A 47 1.21 -9.94 10.24
CA ARG A 47 1.65 -8.55 10.07
C ARG A 47 0.97 -7.84 8.91
N ALA A 48 0.75 -8.58 7.81
CA ALA A 48 0.37 -8.03 6.52
C ALA A 48 -1.05 -8.37 6.08
N GLY A 49 -1.79 -9.14 6.86
CA GLY A 49 -3.10 -9.69 6.49
C GLY A 49 -4.21 -8.65 6.32
N LYS A 50 -4.07 -7.48 6.94
CA LYS A 50 -5.02 -6.36 6.77
C LYS A 50 -4.87 -5.62 5.43
N ALA A 51 -3.81 -5.88 4.68
CA ALA A 51 -3.61 -5.25 3.38
C ALA A 51 -4.61 -5.80 2.35
N ARG A 52 -4.98 -4.97 1.37
CA ARG A 52 -5.90 -5.37 0.30
C ARG A 52 -5.27 -6.41 -0.62
N TYR A 53 -3.95 -6.31 -0.80
CA TYR A 53 -3.14 -7.30 -1.49
C TYR A 53 -1.96 -7.67 -0.59
N ARG A 54 -1.62 -8.95 -0.52
CA ARG A 54 -0.47 -9.44 0.26
C ARG A 54 0.46 -10.25 -0.65
N PHE A 55 1.75 -10.02 -0.50
CA PHE A 55 2.82 -10.78 -1.13
C PHE A 55 3.74 -11.36 -0.06
N GLU A 56 4.41 -12.48 -0.34
CA GLU A 56 5.35 -13.07 0.63
C GLU A 56 6.66 -12.30 0.70
N LYS A 57 7.14 -11.80 -0.44
CA LYS A 57 8.43 -11.11 -0.58
C LYS A 57 8.33 -9.95 -1.57
N ILE A 58 9.19 -8.95 -1.38
CA ILE A 58 9.21 -7.76 -2.24
C ILE A 58 9.48 -8.08 -3.72
N GLY A 59 10.28 -9.13 -4.01
CA GLY A 59 10.54 -9.57 -5.38
C GLY A 59 9.31 -10.10 -6.12
N ASP A 60 8.23 -10.41 -5.40
CA ASP A 60 6.96 -10.78 -6.03
C ASP A 60 6.14 -9.58 -6.47
N ILE A 61 6.49 -8.37 -6.04
CA ILE A 61 5.85 -7.13 -6.45
C ILE A 61 6.48 -6.66 -7.75
N THR A 62 5.85 -7.04 -8.87
CA THR A 62 6.24 -6.57 -10.20
C THR A 62 5.19 -5.65 -10.77
N LEU A 63 5.62 -4.70 -11.61
CA LEU A 63 4.69 -3.78 -12.27
C LEU A 63 3.59 -4.53 -13.03
N ASN A 64 3.94 -5.63 -13.70
CA ASN A 64 2.96 -6.47 -14.41
C ASN A 64 1.92 -7.10 -13.48
N LYS A 65 2.29 -7.51 -12.27
CA LYS A 65 1.33 -8.02 -11.29
C LYS A 65 0.49 -6.89 -10.72
N LEU A 66 1.11 -5.74 -10.41
CA LEU A 66 0.41 -4.54 -9.93
C LEU A 66 -0.62 -4.04 -10.94
N LEU A 67 -0.28 -3.95 -12.23
CA LEU A 67 -1.23 -3.51 -13.27
C LEU A 67 -2.42 -4.46 -13.46
N LYS A 68 -2.29 -5.74 -13.09
CA LYS A 68 -3.40 -6.70 -13.15
C LYS A 68 -4.35 -6.58 -11.97
N ILE A 69 -3.86 -6.12 -10.82
CA ILE A 69 -4.63 -6.05 -9.58
C ILE A 69 -5.11 -4.62 -9.28
N ILE A 70 -4.43 -3.61 -9.84
CA ILE A 70 -4.79 -2.22 -9.69
C ILE A 70 -5.33 -1.71 -11.04
N ASN A 71 -6.65 -1.52 -11.10
CA ASN A 71 -7.27 -0.73 -12.15
C ASN A 71 -7.15 0.74 -11.77
N PHE A 72 -6.00 1.35 -12.04
CA PHE A 72 -5.92 2.80 -12.11
C PHE A 72 -6.71 3.22 -13.36
N LYS A 73 -7.79 3.98 -13.16
CA LYS A 73 -8.51 4.63 -14.27
C LYS A 73 -7.81 5.93 -14.64
#